data_AF-A0ABD3QLW0-F1
#
_entry.id   AF-A0ABD3QLW0-F1
#
_cell.length_a   1.000
_cell.length_b   1.000
_cell.length_c   1.000
_cell.angle_alpha   90.00
_cell.angle_beta   90.00
_cell.angle_gamma   90.00
#
_symmetry.space_group_name_H-M   'P 1'
#
loop_
_entity.id
_entity.type
_entity.pdbx_description
1 polymer ?
#
loop_
_entity_poly.entity_id
_entity_poly.type
_entity_poly.pdbx_seq_one_letter_code
_entity_poly.pdbx_strand_id
1 'polypeptide(L)'
;MKLLVLFIAGSISLSAAFSPPTPKQSCQSSIILSAEPTATDATTTADSINSSLTIPLTYQEMISQTSTAMNDAYIKGYTRQIVRILLPRDAKSGQIGEYYEGEAQTERGKSSEMKLVPTDESWQGGIMQSWVTEFSLAIQLYRAASPTAKDIMRQLCPTGATTGVPPKIIEDRAIDESGVDGIGLLYTQYGATGSSGDSIKNDEGGFGLFGQSVSLPTLAENDMCVVVQPTQEVVDVVESLSNTASEPLIALLNPQWRNVDDALDSASKSDNVFGTFASFLGGKGSSLRKLESLGYKSTFTLEGYVCKGGNVRLIKRFDSDWVVFAESDSGDSFIPIGTSIERPTYQEVDKMLNDKGVGYKYARDLGLAPKL
;
A
#
# COMPACT_ATOMS: atom_id res chain seq x y z
N MET A 1 30.33 -71.87 -0.91
CA MET A 1 31.50 -71.12 -0.38
C MET A 1 31.22 -69.64 -0.58
N LYS A 2 31.17 -68.86 0.51
CA LYS A 2 31.02 -67.39 0.61
C LYS A 2 29.65 -66.81 0.20
N LEU A 3 29.05 -65.86 0.90
CA LEU A 3 29.23 -65.33 2.26
C LEU A 3 27.95 -64.52 2.54
N LEU A 4 27.20 -64.90 3.58
CA LEU A 4 26.07 -64.15 4.10
C LEU A 4 26.64 -63.00 4.94
N VAL A 5 26.38 -61.75 4.57
CA VAL A 5 26.74 -60.58 5.39
C VAL A 5 25.47 -59.86 5.81
N LEU A 6 25.18 -60.02 7.10
CA LEU A 6 24.16 -59.34 7.87
C LEU A 6 24.75 -57.99 8.31
N PHE A 7 24.11 -56.88 7.94
CA PHE A 7 24.38 -55.57 8.58
C PHE A 7 23.08 -55.06 9.20
N ILE A 8 23.07 -55.10 10.54
CA ILE A 8 22.13 -54.41 11.40
C ILE A 8 22.76 -53.06 11.69
N ALA A 9 22.08 -51.96 11.32
CA ALA A 9 22.40 -50.62 11.80
C ALA A 9 21.11 -50.01 12.35
N GLY A 10 21.02 -49.97 13.67
CA GLY A 10 19.97 -49.28 14.41
C GLY A 10 20.27 -47.78 14.47
N SER A 11 19.31 -46.98 14.06
CA SER A 11 19.31 -45.53 14.30
C SER A 11 18.50 -45.24 15.55
N ILE A 12 19.21 -44.87 16.62
CA ILE A 12 18.63 -44.38 17.87
C ILE A 12 18.19 -42.93 17.65
N SER A 13 16.87 -42.69 17.70
CA SER A 13 16.30 -41.34 17.75
C SER A 13 16.48 -40.76 19.15
N LEU A 14 17.25 -39.69 19.29
CA LEU A 14 17.31 -38.86 20.50
C LEU A 14 16.35 -37.68 20.33
N SER A 15 15.09 -37.88 20.72
CA SER A 15 14.13 -36.81 20.88
C SER A 15 14.35 -36.15 22.25
N ALA A 16 15.02 -34.99 22.27
CA ALA A 16 15.08 -34.16 23.46
C ALA A 16 13.73 -33.43 23.62
N ALA A 17 12.89 -33.94 24.53
CA ALA A 17 11.65 -33.30 24.93
C ALA A 17 11.97 -32.09 25.81
N PHE A 18 11.78 -30.89 25.27
CA PHE A 18 11.84 -29.65 26.02
C PHE A 18 10.51 -29.49 26.80
N SER A 19 10.54 -29.70 28.11
CA SER A 19 9.40 -29.40 28.99
C SER A 19 9.42 -27.91 29.37
N PRO A 20 8.33 -27.15 29.20
CA PRO A 20 8.24 -25.79 29.71
C PRO A 20 8.04 -25.80 31.24
N PRO A 21 8.70 -24.92 32.00
CA PRO A 21 8.44 -24.78 33.43
C PRO A 21 7.08 -24.10 33.66
N THR A 22 6.21 -24.77 34.43
CA THR A 22 4.97 -24.21 34.97
C THR A 22 5.27 -23.30 36.19
N PRO A 23 4.36 -22.37 36.52
CA PRO A 23 4.68 -21.04 37.07
C PRO A 23 4.91 -21.03 38.58
N LYS A 24 5.79 -20.14 39.03
CA LYS A 24 5.82 -19.69 40.43
C LYS A 24 4.96 -18.45 40.58
N GLN A 25 3.77 -18.66 41.16
CA GLN A 25 2.92 -17.63 41.75
C GLN A 25 3.68 -16.93 42.88
N SER A 26 3.99 -15.65 42.70
CA SER A 26 4.41 -14.74 43.77
C SER A 26 3.40 -13.61 43.83
N CYS A 27 2.51 -13.68 44.81
CA CYS A 27 1.64 -12.60 45.21
C CYS A 27 2.47 -11.38 45.63
N GLN A 28 2.39 -10.30 44.88
CA GLN A 28 2.64 -8.96 45.41
C GLN A 28 1.41 -8.11 45.13
N SER A 29 0.71 -7.78 46.20
CA SER A 29 -0.41 -6.86 46.25
C SER A 29 0.10 -5.44 45.99
N SER A 30 -0.09 -4.94 44.77
CA SER A 30 -0.04 -3.51 44.48
C SER A 30 -1.45 -2.94 44.56
N ILE A 31 -1.63 -1.95 45.42
CA ILE A 31 -2.84 -1.14 45.55
C ILE A 31 -2.96 -0.32 44.26
N ILE A 32 -3.89 -0.71 43.38
CA ILE A 32 -4.26 0.09 42.21
C ILE A 32 -5.33 1.09 42.69
N LEU A 33 -4.93 2.36 42.78
CA LEU A 33 -5.87 3.47 42.87
C LEU A 33 -6.63 3.52 41.54
N SER A 34 -7.88 3.07 41.55
CA SER A 34 -8.80 3.18 40.42
C SER A 34 -9.20 4.65 40.27
N ALA A 35 -8.53 5.36 39.38
CA ALA A 35 -9.08 6.60 38.81
C ALA A 35 -10.00 6.17 37.67
N GLU A 36 -11.30 6.43 37.83
CA GLU A 36 -12.29 6.25 36.78
C GLU A 36 -11.84 7.04 35.53
N PRO A 37 -11.66 6.41 34.36
CA PRO A 37 -11.43 7.15 33.14
C PRO A 37 -12.73 7.91 32.85
N THR A 38 -12.71 9.21 33.09
CA THR A 38 -13.77 10.10 32.61
C THR A 38 -13.66 10.11 31.09
N ALA A 39 -14.39 9.22 30.44
CA ALA A 39 -14.52 9.13 29.00
C ALA A 39 -15.32 10.33 28.50
N THR A 40 -14.66 11.48 28.41
CA THR A 40 -15.07 12.52 27.48
C THR A 40 -14.78 12.00 26.09
N ASP A 41 -15.81 11.48 25.42
CA ASP A 41 -15.82 11.21 23.98
C ASP A 41 -15.60 12.53 23.24
N ALA A 42 -14.34 12.96 23.16
CA ALA A 42 -13.93 14.04 22.30
C ALA A 42 -14.12 13.57 20.86
N THR A 43 -15.24 13.94 20.26
CA THR A 43 -15.50 13.71 18.84
C THR A 43 -14.48 14.52 18.04
N THR A 44 -13.41 13.86 17.60
CA THR A 44 -12.39 14.46 16.72
C THR A 44 -13.07 14.91 15.43
N THR A 45 -13.13 16.21 15.18
CA THR A 45 -13.74 16.78 13.97
C THR A 45 -12.79 16.65 12.78
N ALA A 46 -13.32 16.56 11.56
CA ALA A 46 -12.52 16.51 10.33
C ALA A 46 -11.50 17.66 10.25
N ASP A 47 -11.85 18.87 10.68
CA ASP A 47 -10.94 20.02 10.72
C ASP A 47 -9.70 19.79 11.57
N SER A 48 -9.86 19.16 12.75
CA SER A 48 -8.73 18.85 13.61
C SER A 48 -7.78 17.83 12.97
N ILE A 49 -8.33 16.82 12.28
CA ILE A 49 -7.56 15.83 11.53
C ILE A 49 -6.85 16.49 10.36
N ASN A 50 -7.56 17.30 9.57
CA ASN A 50 -7.03 18.05 8.43
C ASN A 50 -5.81 18.90 8.85
N SER A 51 -5.89 19.57 10.00
CA SER A 51 -4.79 20.39 10.52
C SER A 51 -3.57 19.58 11.02
N SER A 52 -3.76 18.30 11.33
CA SER A 52 -2.70 17.41 11.80
C SER A 52 -1.99 16.66 10.66
N LEU A 53 -2.56 16.66 9.46
CA LEU A 53 -1.99 15.99 8.30
C LEU A 53 -0.71 16.71 7.83
N THR A 54 0.33 15.92 7.55
CA THR A 54 1.62 16.41 7.07
C THR A 54 2.14 15.49 5.98
N ILE A 55 2.77 16.03 4.94
CA ILE A 55 3.45 15.21 3.93
C ILE A 55 4.61 14.46 4.58
N PRO A 56 4.66 13.11 4.51
CA PRO A 56 5.80 12.38 5.03
C PRO A 56 7.04 12.69 4.18
N LEU A 57 8.11 13.13 4.85
CA LEU A 57 9.38 13.48 4.21
C LEU A 57 10.36 12.31 4.23
N THR A 58 10.15 11.35 5.12
CA THR A 58 10.99 10.15 5.25
C THR A 58 10.18 8.87 5.05
N TYR A 59 10.86 7.79 4.64
CA TYR A 59 10.25 6.47 4.49
C TYR A 59 9.53 6.03 5.78
N GLN A 60 10.18 6.20 6.93
CA GLN A 60 9.60 5.81 8.22
C GLN A 60 8.35 6.63 8.59
N GLU A 61 8.34 7.94 8.30
CA GLU A 61 7.14 8.76 8.48
C GLU A 61 5.99 8.26 7.61
N MET A 62 6.27 7.92 6.35
CA MET A 62 5.27 7.39 5.41
C MET A 62 4.70 6.05 5.88
N ILE A 63 5.54 5.10 6.31
CA ILE A 63 5.08 3.83 6.90
C ILE A 63 4.22 4.10 8.14
N SER A 64 4.66 4.99 9.02
CA SER A 64 3.97 5.30 10.28
C SER A 64 2.60 5.94 10.06
N GLN A 65 2.52 6.95 9.19
CA GLN A 65 1.25 7.61 8.87
C GLN A 65 0.28 6.64 8.18
N THR A 66 0.77 5.84 7.22
CA THR A 66 -0.05 4.90 6.47
C THR A 66 -0.60 3.80 7.38
N SER A 67 0.26 3.15 8.18
CA SER A 67 -0.15 2.12 9.13
C SER A 67 -1.09 2.66 10.20
N THR A 68 -0.86 3.87 10.73
CA THR A 68 -1.79 4.51 11.66
C THR A 68 -3.16 4.72 11.02
N ALA A 69 -3.23 5.28 9.81
CA ALA A 69 -4.49 5.50 9.10
C ALA A 69 -5.23 4.18 8.80
N MET A 70 -4.51 3.14 8.39
CA MET A 70 -5.08 1.82 8.15
C MET A 70 -5.62 1.16 9.43
N ASN A 71 -4.89 1.27 10.55
CA ASN A 71 -5.32 0.75 11.84
C ASN A 71 -6.55 1.50 12.38
N ASP A 72 -6.54 2.83 12.33
CA ASP A 72 -7.68 3.65 12.75
C ASP A 72 -8.94 3.33 11.92
N ALA A 73 -8.76 3.10 10.62
CA ALA A 73 -9.83 2.67 9.72
C ALA A 73 -10.35 1.27 10.08
N TYR A 74 -9.45 0.33 10.38
CA TYR A 74 -9.79 -1.03 10.77
C TYR A 74 -10.59 -1.05 12.09
N ILE A 75 -10.19 -0.26 13.09
CA ILE A 75 -10.91 -0.09 14.36
C ILE A 75 -12.34 0.43 14.14
N LYS A 76 -12.55 1.27 13.10
CA LYS A 76 -13.88 1.75 12.69
C LYS A 76 -14.66 0.77 11.82
N GLY A 77 -14.16 -0.46 11.64
CA GLY A 77 -14.83 -1.53 10.89
C GLY A 77 -14.51 -1.57 9.39
N TYR A 78 -13.55 -0.77 8.91
CA TYR A 78 -13.13 -0.81 7.50
C TYR A 78 -12.10 -1.94 7.28
N THR A 79 -12.59 -3.15 7.01
CA THR A 79 -11.75 -4.34 6.75
C THR A 79 -11.34 -4.50 5.29
N ARG A 80 -11.86 -3.67 4.39
CA ARG A 80 -11.54 -3.64 2.96
C ARG A 80 -10.99 -2.26 2.61
N GLN A 81 -9.68 -2.18 2.42
CA GLN A 81 -8.97 -0.89 2.36
C GLN A 81 -8.26 -0.69 1.03
N ILE A 82 -8.26 0.53 0.52
CA ILE A 82 -7.44 0.97 -0.60
C ILE A 82 -6.44 1.98 -0.07
N VAL A 83 -5.17 1.73 -0.34
CA VAL A 83 -4.06 2.54 0.15
C VAL A 83 -3.23 2.98 -1.04
N ARG A 84 -3.06 4.28 -1.21
CA ARG A 84 -2.13 4.87 -2.17
C ARG A 84 -1.02 5.56 -1.41
N ILE A 85 0.20 5.10 -1.60
CA ILE A 85 1.41 5.71 -1.06
C ILE A 85 2.27 6.22 -2.19
N LEU A 86 3.04 7.25 -1.86
CA LEU A 86 4.12 7.72 -2.68
C LEU A 86 5.42 7.60 -1.89
N LEU A 87 6.43 6.96 -2.47
CA LEU A 87 7.74 6.88 -1.85
C LEU A 87 8.32 8.29 -1.70
N PRO A 88 8.62 8.73 -0.46
CA PRO A 88 9.10 10.07 -0.22
C PRO A 88 10.45 10.29 -0.88
N ARG A 89 10.60 11.49 -1.41
CA ARG A 89 11.83 11.99 -2.01
C ARG A 89 12.67 12.58 -0.87
N ASP A 90 13.59 11.80 -0.30
CA ASP A 90 14.45 12.29 0.78
C ASP A 90 15.34 13.44 0.27
N ALA A 91 15.12 14.65 0.78
CA ALA A 91 15.90 15.83 0.42
C ALA A 91 17.36 15.80 0.94
N LYS A 92 17.65 14.97 1.96
CA LYS A 92 18.94 14.94 2.66
C LYS A 92 19.90 13.88 2.13
N SER A 93 19.42 12.82 1.50
CA SER A 93 20.28 11.72 1.04
C SER A 93 21.06 12.04 -0.23
N GLY A 94 20.72 13.11 -0.98
CA GLY A 94 21.28 13.38 -2.31
C GLY A 94 20.95 12.30 -3.36
N GLN A 95 20.31 11.21 -2.94
CA GLN A 95 19.91 10.03 -3.68
C GLN A 95 18.40 9.87 -3.47
N ILE A 96 17.68 10.75 -4.17
CA ILE A 96 16.27 11.01 -3.92
C ILE A 96 15.42 9.91 -4.53
N GLY A 97 14.77 9.10 -3.69
CA GLY A 97 13.89 8.03 -4.14
C GLY A 97 14.61 6.86 -4.80
N GLU A 98 15.94 6.79 -4.66
CA GLU A 98 16.78 5.71 -5.18
C GLU A 98 16.94 4.67 -4.08
N TYR A 99 16.14 3.60 -4.16
CA TYR A 99 16.48 2.39 -3.42
C TYR A 99 17.44 1.59 -4.30
N TYR A 100 18.63 1.35 -3.77
CA TYR A 100 19.66 0.59 -4.45
C TYR A 100 19.64 -0.84 -3.93
N GLU A 101 19.21 -1.77 -4.79
CA GLU A 101 19.33 -3.20 -4.48
C GLU A 101 20.82 -3.58 -4.52
N GLY A 102 21.43 -3.77 -3.35
CA GLY A 102 22.83 -4.22 -3.24
C GLY A 102 23.09 -5.60 -3.87
N GLU A 103 22.04 -6.39 -4.13
CA GLU A 103 22.12 -7.77 -4.64
C GLU A 103 21.50 -7.97 -6.03
N ALA A 104 21.14 -6.91 -6.76
CA ALA A 104 20.58 -7.05 -8.11
C ALA A 104 21.61 -7.67 -9.07
N GLN A 105 21.52 -9.00 -9.26
CA GLN A 105 22.29 -9.71 -10.27
C GLN A 105 21.76 -9.32 -11.66
N THR A 106 22.47 -8.43 -12.34
CA THR A 106 22.30 -8.29 -13.79
C THR A 106 23.10 -9.40 -14.47
N GLU A 107 22.54 -9.98 -15.53
CA GLU A 107 23.14 -11.10 -16.30
C GLU A 107 24.54 -10.80 -16.88
N ARG A 108 25.06 -9.57 -16.73
CA ARG A 108 26.36 -9.14 -17.27
C ARG A 108 27.50 -9.08 -16.25
N GLY A 109 27.36 -9.68 -15.06
CA GLY A 109 28.47 -9.86 -14.12
C GLY A 109 29.08 -8.54 -13.60
N LYS A 110 28.37 -7.43 -13.77
CA LYS A 110 28.67 -6.14 -13.13
C LYS A 110 27.50 -5.84 -12.21
N SER A 111 27.75 -5.78 -10.91
CA SER A 111 26.83 -5.22 -9.93
C SER A 111 26.62 -3.74 -10.26
N SER A 112 25.73 -3.44 -11.20
CA SER A 112 25.24 -2.08 -11.39
C SER A 112 24.12 -1.87 -10.39
N GLU A 113 24.32 -0.91 -9.49
CA GLU A 113 23.28 -0.34 -8.64
C GLU A 113 22.02 -0.06 -9.47
N MET A 114 20.97 -0.88 -9.31
CA MET A 114 19.70 -0.66 -9.99
C MET A 114 18.90 0.34 -9.16
N LYS A 115 18.80 1.57 -9.67
CA LYS A 115 18.00 2.65 -9.08
C LYS A 115 16.52 2.30 -9.18
N LEU A 116 15.86 2.03 -8.06
CA LEU A 116 14.40 2.06 -8.00
C LEU A 116 13.94 3.53 -8.02
N VAL A 117 12.81 3.83 -8.67
CA VAL A 117 12.28 5.19 -8.84
C VAL A 117 10.89 5.27 -8.17
N PRO A 118 10.50 6.41 -7.55
CA PRO A 118 9.24 6.53 -6.82
C PRO A 118 8.00 6.21 -7.65
N THR A 119 6.99 5.70 -6.97
CA THR A 119 5.69 5.33 -7.53
C THR A 119 4.76 6.54 -7.71
N ASP A 120 5.19 7.62 -8.39
CA ASP A 120 4.27 8.74 -8.67
C ASP A 120 3.43 8.54 -9.93
N GLU A 121 2.15 8.89 -9.81
CA GLU A 121 1.20 8.93 -10.93
C GLU A 121 1.50 10.11 -11.87
N SER A 122 2.37 11.04 -11.47
CA SER A 122 2.84 12.17 -12.29
C SER A 122 3.86 11.79 -13.36
N TRP A 123 4.09 10.50 -13.60
CA TRP A 123 4.75 10.04 -14.81
C TRP A 123 3.89 10.42 -16.02
N GLN A 124 4.11 11.63 -16.54
CA GLN A 124 3.46 12.20 -17.74
C GLN A 124 3.68 11.38 -19.02
N GLY A 125 4.33 10.22 -18.94
CA GLY A 125 4.48 9.28 -20.06
C GLY A 125 3.45 8.16 -20.09
N GLY A 126 2.68 7.94 -19.01
CA GLY A 126 1.97 6.68 -18.85
C GLY A 126 2.90 5.47 -19.05
N ILE A 127 2.33 4.28 -19.05
CA ILE A 127 3.00 3.03 -19.44
C ILE A 127 3.13 2.99 -20.98
N MET A 128 3.40 4.10 -21.68
CA MET A 128 3.17 4.15 -23.14
C MET A 128 4.13 5.01 -23.98
N GLN A 129 5.35 5.30 -23.52
CA GLN A 129 6.31 6.00 -24.40
C GLN A 129 7.72 5.42 -24.51
N SER A 130 7.89 4.15 -24.16
CA SER A 130 8.95 3.33 -24.74
C SER A 130 8.69 1.85 -24.44
N TRP A 131 8.19 1.13 -25.45
CA TRP A 131 7.83 -0.30 -25.40
C TRP A 131 9.01 -1.24 -25.05
N VAL A 132 10.24 -0.74 -25.03
CA VAL A 132 11.44 -1.51 -24.59
C VAL A 132 11.73 -1.30 -23.09
N THR A 133 11.06 -0.36 -22.42
CA THR A 133 11.22 -0.07 -20.99
C THR A 133 10.02 -0.45 -20.12
N GLU A 134 8.82 -0.65 -20.68
CA GLU A 134 7.59 -0.87 -19.90
C GLU A 134 7.63 -2.10 -18.98
N PHE A 135 8.20 -3.22 -19.45
CA PHE A 135 8.39 -4.42 -18.65
C PHE A 135 9.28 -4.17 -17.42
N SER A 136 10.30 -3.33 -17.58
CA SER A 136 11.22 -2.99 -16.50
C SER A 136 10.55 -2.10 -15.45
N LEU A 137 9.57 -1.29 -15.86
CA LEU A 137 8.92 -0.31 -14.98
C LEU A 137 7.92 -0.93 -14.01
N ALA A 138 7.04 -1.82 -14.47
CA ALA A 138 6.09 -2.51 -13.60
C ALA A 138 6.81 -3.32 -12.51
N ILE A 139 7.87 -4.04 -12.92
CA ILE A 139 8.70 -4.81 -11.99
C ILE A 139 9.46 -3.91 -11.02
N GLN A 140 10.01 -2.77 -11.47
CA GLN A 140 10.66 -1.80 -10.57
C GLN A 140 9.68 -1.21 -9.57
N LEU A 141 8.47 -0.89 -10.01
CA LEU A 141 7.40 -0.36 -9.17
C LEU A 141 7.03 -1.38 -8.10
N TYR A 142 6.90 -2.65 -8.46
CA TYR A 142 6.61 -3.73 -7.52
C TYR A 142 7.75 -3.92 -6.52
N ARG A 143 9.00 -3.93 -7.00
CA ARG A 143 10.20 -4.08 -6.15
C ARG A 143 10.30 -2.97 -5.12
N ALA A 144 9.82 -1.77 -5.42
CA ALA A 144 9.76 -0.67 -4.47
C ALA A 144 8.56 -0.79 -3.51
N ALA A 145 7.40 -1.22 -4.02
CA ALA A 145 6.17 -1.31 -3.23
C ALA A 145 6.11 -2.53 -2.29
N SER A 146 6.69 -3.68 -2.66
CA SER A 146 6.62 -4.92 -1.88
C SER A 146 7.33 -4.82 -0.52
N PRO A 147 8.58 -4.32 -0.41
CA PRO A 147 9.23 -4.07 0.89
C PRO A 147 8.42 -3.08 1.75
N THR A 148 7.90 -2.03 1.11
CA THR A 148 7.07 -1.01 1.74
C THR A 148 5.79 -1.62 2.33
N ALA A 149 5.12 -2.48 1.57
CA ALA A 149 3.97 -3.22 2.02
C ALA A 149 4.30 -4.13 3.22
N LYS A 150 5.44 -4.85 3.17
CA LYS A 150 5.89 -5.69 4.28
C LYS A 150 6.14 -4.89 5.55
N ASP A 151 6.71 -3.70 5.45
CA ASP A 151 6.97 -2.83 6.61
C ASP A 151 5.68 -2.23 7.18
N ILE A 152 4.74 -1.79 6.33
CA ILE A 152 3.39 -1.39 6.76
C ILE A 152 2.72 -2.56 7.50
N MET A 153 2.77 -3.77 6.91
CA MET A 153 2.18 -4.96 7.50
C MET A 153 2.80 -5.29 8.86
N ARG A 154 4.12 -5.21 9.00
CA ARG A 154 4.81 -5.43 10.29
C ARG A 154 4.36 -4.44 11.36
N GLN A 155 4.17 -3.17 10.99
CA GLN A 155 3.74 -2.13 11.93
C GLN A 155 2.27 -2.28 12.33
N LEU A 156 1.40 -2.74 11.41
CA LEU A 156 -0.01 -3.02 11.69
C LEU A 156 -0.23 -4.25 12.57
N CYS A 157 0.70 -5.20 12.52
CA CYS A 157 0.53 -6.51 13.13
C CYS A 157 0.58 -6.42 14.67
N PRO A 158 -0.52 -6.73 15.40
CA PRO A 158 -0.56 -6.60 16.85
C PRO A 158 0.50 -7.44 17.57
N THR A 159 0.91 -8.54 16.96
CA THR A 159 1.82 -9.51 17.58
C THR A 159 3.24 -9.02 17.70
N GLY A 160 3.70 -8.16 16.79
CA GLY A 160 4.98 -7.48 16.98
C GLY A 160 4.99 -6.73 18.31
N ALA A 161 3.89 -6.08 18.66
CA ALA A 161 3.75 -5.34 19.92
C ALA A 161 3.56 -6.27 21.14
N THR A 162 2.80 -7.37 21.02
CA THR A 162 2.50 -8.23 22.17
C THR A 162 3.55 -9.29 22.47
N THR A 163 4.19 -9.87 21.46
CA THR A 163 5.17 -10.97 21.64
C THR A 163 6.61 -10.54 21.38
N GLY A 164 6.83 -9.38 20.76
CA GLY A 164 8.16 -8.91 20.33
C GLY A 164 8.71 -9.65 19.11
N VAL A 165 7.95 -10.59 18.52
CA VAL A 165 8.35 -11.33 17.32
C VAL A 165 7.61 -10.76 16.11
N PRO A 166 8.33 -10.27 15.08
CA PRO A 166 7.69 -9.80 13.85
C PRO A 166 6.84 -10.91 13.20
N PRO A 167 5.69 -10.57 12.59
CA PRO A 167 4.87 -11.56 11.92
C PRO A 167 5.62 -12.20 10.75
N LYS A 168 5.34 -13.49 10.52
CA LYS A 168 5.73 -14.15 9.28
C LYS A 168 4.84 -13.63 8.15
N ILE A 169 5.44 -12.90 7.22
CA ILE A 169 4.77 -12.44 5.99
C ILE A 169 5.17 -13.38 4.87
N ILE A 170 4.17 -13.95 4.21
CA ILE A 170 4.33 -14.81 3.04
C ILE A 170 3.98 -13.99 1.81
N GLU A 171 4.79 -14.13 0.78
CA GLU A 171 4.56 -13.53 -0.52
C GLU A 171 4.19 -14.63 -1.50
N ASP A 172 3.02 -14.49 -2.11
CA ASP A 172 2.54 -15.35 -3.17
C ASP A 172 2.50 -14.56 -4.48
N ARG A 173 3.33 -15.01 -5.42
CA ARG A 173 3.50 -14.44 -6.75
C ARG A 173 2.71 -15.22 -7.81
N ALA A 174 2.00 -16.29 -7.44
CA ALA A 174 1.19 -17.07 -8.37
C ALA A 174 -0.01 -16.28 -8.93
N ILE A 175 -0.40 -15.19 -8.27
CA ILE A 175 -1.42 -14.25 -8.77
C ILE A 175 -0.95 -13.45 -10.00
N ASP A 176 0.36 -13.37 -10.22
CA ASP A 176 1.00 -12.72 -11.38
C ASP A 176 1.54 -13.83 -12.29
N GLU A 177 0.65 -14.51 -13.01
CA GLU A 177 0.98 -15.65 -13.87
C GLU A 177 2.06 -15.32 -14.91
N SER A 178 2.04 -14.07 -15.39
CA SER A 178 3.00 -13.57 -16.37
C SER A 178 4.37 -13.29 -15.73
N GLY A 179 4.39 -12.93 -14.44
CA GLY A 179 5.56 -12.39 -13.73
C GLY A 179 5.97 -11.00 -14.22
N VAL A 180 5.18 -10.43 -15.14
CA VAL A 180 5.44 -9.18 -15.86
C VAL A 180 4.68 -8.03 -15.22
N ASP A 181 3.51 -8.31 -14.67
CA ASP A 181 2.55 -7.29 -14.29
C ASP A 181 2.94 -6.61 -12.98
N GLY A 182 3.87 -7.20 -12.23
CA GLY A 182 4.37 -6.64 -10.99
C GLY A 182 3.32 -6.71 -9.89
N ILE A 183 2.53 -7.78 -9.83
CA ILE A 183 1.46 -7.96 -8.85
C ILE A 183 1.88 -8.98 -7.80
N GLY A 184 1.67 -8.68 -6.52
CA GLY A 184 1.98 -9.62 -5.45
C GLY A 184 0.90 -9.69 -4.41
N LEU A 185 0.67 -10.89 -3.89
CA LEU A 185 -0.18 -11.15 -2.75
C LEU A 185 0.69 -11.35 -1.51
N LEU A 186 0.59 -10.45 -0.54
CA LEU A 186 1.28 -10.57 0.74
C LEU A 186 0.26 -10.93 1.81
N TYR A 187 0.54 -11.90 2.67
CA TYR A 187 -0.35 -12.20 3.79
C TYR A 187 0.40 -12.65 5.03
N THR A 188 -0.20 -12.40 6.20
CA THR A 188 0.27 -12.94 7.47
C THR A 188 -0.28 -14.34 7.69
N GLN A 189 0.45 -15.16 8.43
CA GLN A 189 -0.09 -16.41 8.99
C GLN A 189 0.00 -16.36 10.51
N TYR A 190 -1.15 -16.14 11.14
CA TYR A 190 -1.29 -16.20 12.57
C TYR A 190 -1.60 -17.61 13.06
N GLY A 191 -0.71 -18.15 13.89
CA GLY A 191 -1.07 -19.23 14.80
C GLY A 191 -1.48 -20.56 14.15
N ALA A 192 -1.13 -20.82 12.89
CA ALA A 192 -1.23 -22.16 12.30
C ALA A 192 -0.17 -23.10 12.94
N THR A 193 -0.31 -23.39 14.22
CA THR A 193 0.33 -24.54 14.87
C THR A 193 -0.30 -25.80 14.30
N GLY A 194 0.13 -26.23 13.11
CA GLY A 194 -0.02 -27.62 12.66
C GLY A 194 -1.12 -27.93 11.65
N SER A 195 -1.62 -27.00 10.85
CA SER A 195 -2.36 -27.39 9.63
C SER A 195 -1.41 -27.45 8.45
N SER A 196 -0.88 -28.65 8.19
CA SER A 196 -0.31 -28.98 6.88
C SER A 196 -1.32 -28.61 5.80
N GLY A 197 -0.86 -27.92 4.75
CA GLY A 197 -1.73 -27.34 3.74
C GLY A 197 -2.59 -28.39 3.04
N ASP A 198 -3.87 -28.43 3.39
CA ASP A 198 -4.90 -28.87 2.47
C ASP A 198 -5.20 -27.69 1.57
N SER A 199 -4.61 -27.71 0.37
CA SER A 199 -5.03 -26.84 -0.71
C SER A 199 -6.50 -27.17 -0.99
N ILE A 200 -7.40 -26.23 -0.67
CA ILE A 200 -8.80 -26.31 -1.07
C ILE A 200 -8.79 -26.26 -2.60
N LYS A 201 -8.88 -27.44 -3.23
CA LYS A 201 -9.18 -27.55 -4.66
C LYS A 201 -10.64 -27.21 -4.82
N ASN A 202 -10.93 -25.95 -5.17
CA ASN A 202 -12.23 -25.57 -5.71
C ASN A 202 -12.33 -26.15 -7.13
N ASP A 203 -12.53 -27.46 -7.21
CA ASP A 203 -13.07 -28.12 -8.40
C ASP A 203 -14.57 -27.87 -8.38
N GLU A 204 -15.05 -26.79 -9.02
CA GLU A 204 -16.36 -26.76 -9.69
C GLU A 204 -16.58 -25.43 -10.44
N GLY A 205 -16.19 -25.46 -11.72
CA GLY A 205 -16.97 -24.91 -12.84
C GLY A 205 -17.35 -23.44 -12.82
N GLY A 206 -16.51 -22.58 -13.41
CA GLY A 206 -17.00 -21.28 -13.88
C GLY A 206 -15.92 -20.25 -14.19
N PHE A 207 -15.78 -19.97 -15.48
CA PHE A 207 -15.26 -18.74 -16.09
C PHE A 207 -13.74 -18.50 -16.15
N GLY A 208 -13.20 -18.69 -17.36
CA GLY A 208 -11.97 -18.04 -17.83
C GLY A 208 -11.21 -18.91 -18.81
N LEU A 209 -11.04 -18.46 -20.05
CA LEU A 209 -10.34 -19.15 -21.15
C LEU A 209 -8.80 -19.28 -20.92
N PHE A 210 -8.33 -19.13 -19.69
CA PHE A 210 -6.94 -19.11 -19.22
C PHE A 210 -6.74 -19.91 -17.92
N GLY A 211 -7.59 -20.94 -17.69
CA GLY A 211 -7.79 -21.57 -16.39
C GLY A 211 -6.63 -22.40 -15.80
N GLN A 212 -5.72 -21.75 -15.08
CA GLN A 212 -5.24 -22.31 -13.83
C GLN A 212 -6.02 -21.68 -12.67
N SER A 213 -6.61 -22.51 -11.81
CA SER A 213 -7.21 -22.04 -10.57
C SER A 213 -6.08 -21.63 -9.62
N VAL A 214 -5.90 -20.33 -9.41
CA VAL A 214 -4.98 -19.80 -8.40
C VAL A 214 -5.50 -20.26 -7.03
N SER A 215 -4.71 -21.06 -6.31
CA SER A 215 -5.06 -21.50 -4.96
C SER A 215 -4.90 -20.34 -3.99
N LEU A 216 -6.00 -19.83 -3.47
CA LEU A 216 -5.98 -18.69 -2.54
C LEU A 216 -5.68 -19.14 -1.11
N PRO A 217 -4.95 -18.34 -0.32
CA PRO A 217 -4.70 -18.64 1.08
C PRO A 217 -6.00 -18.61 1.88
N THR A 218 -6.14 -19.53 2.82
CA THR A 218 -7.16 -19.43 3.87
C THR A 218 -6.68 -18.45 4.93
N LEU A 219 -7.42 -17.36 5.12
CA LEU A 219 -7.10 -16.30 6.08
C LEU A 219 -7.93 -16.48 7.36
N ALA A 220 -7.29 -16.44 8.52
CA ALA A 220 -7.96 -16.39 9.81
C ALA A 220 -8.44 -14.95 10.14
N GLU A 221 -9.28 -14.80 11.17
CA GLU A 221 -9.89 -13.52 11.60
C GLU A 221 -8.86 -12.39 11.83
N ASN A 222 -7.66 -12.72 12.32
CA ASN A 222 -6.59 -11.76 12.59
C ASN A 222 -5.52 -11.71 11.50
N ASP A 223 -5.68 -12.48 10.43
CA ASP A 223 -4.76 -12.38 9.31
C ASP A 223 -5.01 -11.10 8.53
N MET A 224 -3.94 -10.62 7.91
CA MET A 224 -3.97 -9.50 6.99
C MET A 224 -3.49 -9.97 5.64
N CYS A 225 -4.14 -9.47 4.60
CA CYS A 225 -3.80 -9.72 3.21
C CYS A 225 -3.66 -8.39 2.49
N VAL A 226 -2.56 -8.21 1.75
CA VAL A 226 -2.28 -7.00 0.97
C VAL A 226 -1.99 -7.41 -0.46
N VAL A 227 -2.81 -6.95 -1.40
CA VAL A 227 -2.51 -7.08 -2.83
C VAL A 227 -1.76 -5.83 -3.27
N VAL A 228 -0.53 -6.00 -3.72
CA VAL A 228 0.37 -4.92 -4.13
C VAL A 228 0.24 -4.71 -5.63
N GLN A 229 -0.03 -3.47 -6.02
CA GLN A 229 -0.20 -3.00 -7.40
C GLN A 229 -1.23 -3.80 -8.23
N PRO A 230 -2.41 -4.15 -7.66
CA PRO A 230 -3.39 -4.91 -8.43
C PRO A 230 -3.80 -4.12 -9.68
N THR A 231 -3.79 -4.83 -10.81
CA THR A 231 -4.36 -4.37 -12.08
C THR A 231 -5.85 -4.74 -12.15
N GLN A 232 -6.49 -4.55 -13.30
CA GLN A 232 -7.88 -4.95 -13.50
C GLN A 232 -8.04 -6.46 -13.67
N GLU A 233 -6.97 -7.14 -14.09
CA GLU A 233 -6.97 -8.57 -14.42
C GLU A 233 -7.10 -9.45 -13.17
N VAL A 234 -6.64 -8.94 -12.02
CA VAL A 234 -6.70 -9.67 -10.74
C VAL A 234 -7.92 -9.31 -9.88
N VAL A 235 -8.85 -8.52 -10.40
CA VAL A 235 -10.03 -8.07 -9.61
C VAL A 235 -10.93 -9.24 -9.21
N ASP A 236 -11.05 -10.26 -10.06
CA ASP A 236 -11.83 -11.47 -9.75
C ASP A 236 -11.17 -12.30 -8.63
N VAL A 237 -9.84 -12.29 -8.57
CA VAL A 237 -9.06 -12.89 -7.47
C VAL A 237 -9.30 -12.12 -6.17
N VAL A 238 -9.26 -10.78 -6.22
CA VAL A 238 -9.56 -9.90 -5.08
C VAL A 238 -10.98 -10.11 -4.54
N GLU A 239 -11.97 -10.28 -5.43
CA GLU A 239 -13.34 -10.62 -5.05
C GLU A 239 -13.40 -11.99 -4.36
N SER A 240 -12.76 -13.00 -4.94
CA SER A 240 -12.76 -14.35 -4.38
C SER A 240 -12.13 -14.38 -2.99
N LEU A 241 -11.00 -13.67 -2.80
CA LEU A 241 -10.38 -13.45 -1.48
C LEU A 241 -11.33 -12.75 -0.50
N SER A 242 -12.04 -11.72 -0.98
CA SER A 242 -12.95 -10.92 -0.16
C SER A 242 -14.16 -11.71 0.34
N ASN A 243 -14.65 -12.65 -0.47
CA ASN A 243 -15.83 -13.46 -0.18
C ASN A 243 -15.53 -14.70 0.66
N THR A 244 -14.30 -15.23 0.61
CA THR A 244 -13.93 -16.48 1.29
C THR A 244 -13.56 -16.27 2.76
N ALA A 245 -13.14 -15.06 3.13
CA ALA A 245 -12.48 -14.85 4.40
C ALA A 245 -13.42 -14.29 5.49
N SER A 246 -13.33 -14.87 6.70
CA SER A 246 -14.10 -14.49 7.89
C SER A 246 -13.56 -13.17 8.51
N GLU A 247 -13.75 -12.08 7.77
CA GLU A 247 -13.42 -10.69 8.14
C GLU A 247 -11.94 -10.31 8.38
N PRO A 248 -10.92 -10.90 7.71
CA PRO A 248 -9.57 -10.36 7.81
C PRO A 248 -9.46 -8.96 7.19
N LEU A 249 -8.42 -8.23 7.54
CA LEU A 249 -8.05 -7.00 6.84
C LEU A 249 -7.50 -7.36 5.45
N ILE A 250 -8.19 -6.94 4.40
CA ILE A 250 -7.72 -7.05 3.01
C ILE A 250 -7.49 -5.65 2.47
N ALA A 251 -6.24 -5.33 2.13
CA ALA A 251 -5.85 -4.04 1.59
C ALA A 251 -5.34 -4.16 0.15
N LEU A 252 -5.57 -3.10 -0.64
CA LEU A 252 -5.04 -2.96 -1.99
C LEU A 252 -4.06 -1.79 -1.96
N LEU A 253 -2.77 -2.08 -2.14
CA LEU A 253 -1.71 -1.09 -2.10
C LEU A 253 -1.35 -0.64 -3.51
N ASN A 254 -1.43 0.67 -3.77
CA ASN A 254 -1.13 1.31 -5.05
C ASN A 254 -1.85 0.64 -6.25
N PRO A 255 -3.18 0.44 -6.21
CA PRO A 255 -3.91 -0.15 -7.33
C PRO A 255 -3.71 0.66 -8.62
N GLN A 256 -3.47 -0.04 -9.72
CA GLN A 256 -3.12 0.56 -11.02
C GLN A 256 -4.34 0.97 -11.86
N TRP A 257 -5.52 1.06 -11.24
CA TRP A 257 -6.70 1.56 -11.92
C TRP A 257 -6.58 3.07 -12.04
N ARG A 258 -6.34 3.55 -13.27
CA ARG A 258 -6.41 4.97 -13.57
C ARG A 258 -7.85 5.46 -13.40
N ASN A 259 -8.06 6.47 -12.57
CA ASN A 259 -9.22 7.34 -12.75
C ASN A 259 -9.01 8.03 -14.10
N VAL A 260 -9.81 7.62 -15.09
CA VAL A 260 -9.74 8.16 -16.46
C VAL A 260 -10.07 9.66 -16.48
N ASP A 261 -10.62 10.17 -15.39
CA ASP A 261 -11.02 11.56 -15.24
C ASP A 261 -9.83 12.54 -15.35
N ASP A 262 -8.60 12.24 -14.89
CA ASP A 262 -7.50 13.22 -15.00
C ASP A 262 -7.09 13.56 -16.45
N ALA A 263 -7.20 12.59 -17.37
CA ALA A 263 -6.91 12.82 -18.79
C ALA A 263 -8.07 13.53 -19.53
N LEU A 264 -9.30 13.36 -19.04
CA LEU A 264 -10.49 14.00 -19.58
C LEU A 264 -10.76 15.37 -18.95
N ASP A 265 -10.34 15.62 -17.71
CA ASP A 265 -10.45 16.90 -16.99
C ASP A 265 -9.45 17.93 -17.52
N SER A 266 -8.33 17.48 -18.06
CA SER A 266 -7.43 18.33 -18.84
C SER A 266 -7.97 18.62 -20.25
N ALA A 267 -8.81 17.74 -20.79
CA ALA A 267 -9.47 17.89 -22.09
C ALA A 267 -10.83 18.62 -22.02
N SER A 268 -11.47 18.72 -20.84
CA SER A 268 -12.80 19.28 -20.63
C SER A 268 -12.86 20.82 -20.64
N LYS A 269 -11.83 21.48 -21.20
CA LYS A 269 -11.96 22.88 -21.66
C LYS A 269 -13.10 23.08 -22.67
N SER A 270 -13.66 22.00 -23.23
CA SER A 270 -14.90 22.04 -24.01
C SER A 270 -16.07 21.42 -23.23
N ASP A 271 -16.98 22.27 -22.78
CA ASP A 271 -18.34 21.92 -22.40
C ASP A 271 -18.97 20.94 -23.41
N ASN A 272 -19.47 19.81 -22.92
CA ASN A 272 -20.77 19.21 -23.30
C ASN A 272 -20.79 17.71 -22.93
N VAL A 273 -21.62 17.34 -21.96
CA VAL A 273 -22.54 16.17 -21.80
C VAL A 273 -22.09 14.74 -22.22
N PHE A 274 -21.03 14.55 -22.99
CA PHE A 274 -20.50 13.26 -23.48
C PHE A 274 -19.44 12.63 -22.56
N GLY A 275 -18.89 13.37 -21.59
CA GLY A 275 -17.89 12.85 -20.64
C GLY A 275 -18.45 11.78 -19.70
N THR A 276 -19.70 11.92 -19.27
CA THR A 276 -20.36 11.00 -18.32
C THR A 276 -20.74 9.65 -18.96
N PHE A 277 -20.84 9.58 -20.29
CA PHE A 277 -21.17 8.34 -20.99
C PHE A 277 -19.92 7.52 -21.38
N ALA A 278 -18.76 8.17 -21.51
CA ALA A 278 -17.49 7.52 -21.82
C ALA A 278 -16.89 6.75 -20.61
N SER A 279 -17.11 7.25 -19.40
CA SER A 279 -16.74 6.55 -18.16
C SER A 279 -17.61 5.31 -17.88
N PHE A 280 -18.82 5.25 -18.45
CA PHE A 280 -19.75 4.14 -18.30
C PHE A 280 -19.48 2.92 -19.22
N LEU A 281 -18.80 3.13 -20.36
CA LEU A 281 -18.52 2.08 -21.37
C LEU A 281 -17.09 1.52 -21.32
N GLY A 282 -16.17 2.12 -20.55
CA GLY A 282 -14.85 1.55 -20.32
C GLY A 282 -14.90 0.51 -19.19
N GLY A 283 -14.40 -0.70 -19.43
CA GLY A 283 -14.37 -1.82 -18.46
C GLY A 283 -13.83 -1.49 -17.06
N LYS A 284 -13.13 -0.36 -16.90
CA LYS A 284 -12.59 0.18 -15.64
C LYS A 284 -13.64 0.58 -14.61
N GLY A 285 -14.77 1.15 -15.06
CA GLY A 285 -15.87 1.50 -14.18
C GLY A 285 -16.56 0.27 -13.60
N SER A 286 -16.40 -0.91 -14.22
CA SER A 286 -16.88 -2.18 -13.68
C SER A 286 -16.07 -2.60 -12.46
N SER A 287 -14.73 -2.56 -12.56
CA SER A 287 -13.84 -2.93 -11.44
C SER A 287 -14.06 -2.05 -10.21
N LEU A 288 -14.14 -0.73 -10.38
CA LEU A 288 -14.37 0.19 -9.25
C LEU A 288 -15.73 -0.05 -8.57
N ARG A 289 -16.81 -0.22 -9.35
CA ARG A 289 -18.14 -0.55 -8.82
C ARG A 289 -18.14 -1.89 -8.08
N LYS A 290 -17.41 -2.88 -8.60
CA LYS A 290 -17.25 -4.20 -7.98
C LYS A 290 -16.54 -4.09 -6.63
N LEU A 291 -15.45 -3.34 -6.55
CA LEU A 291 -14.73 -3.12 -5.30
C LEU A 291 -15.55 -2.31 -4.29
N GLU A 292 -16.30 -1.31 -4.75
CA GLU A 292 -17.24 -0.57 -3.92
C GLU A 292 -18.32 -1.50 -3.36
N SER A 293 -18.85 -2.43 -4.16
CA SER A 293 -19.83 -3.43 -3.71
C SER A 293 -19.25 -4.43 -2.70
N LEU A 294 -17.94 -4.67 -2.75
CA LEU A 294 -17.20 -5.44 -1.76
C LEU A 294 -16.82 -4.63 -0.52
N GLY A 295 -17.19 -3.35 -0.46
CA GLY A 295 -16.96 -2.47 0.68
C GLY A 295 -15.56 -1.84 0.75
N TYR A 296 -14.77 -1.90 -0.33
CA TYR A 296 -13.46 -1.24 -0.34
C TYR A 296 -13.59 0.28 -0.20
N LYS A 297 -12.84 0.85 0.75
CA LYS A 297 -12.77 2.29 1.00
C LYS A 297 -11.33 2.79 0.93
N SER A 298 -11.13 4.00 0.40
CA SER A 298 -9.82 4.65 0.45
C SER A 298 -9.49 5.04 1.89
N THR A 299 -8.42 4.47 2.45
CA THR A 299 -8.03 4.70 3.85
C THR A 299 -6.90 5.69 4.01
N PHE A 300 -5.94 5.62 3.10
CA PHE A 300 -4.85 6.57 3.00
C PHE A 300 -4.52 6.76 1.53
N THR A 301 -4.44 8.01 1.08
CA THR A 301 -4.02 8.36 -0.27
C THR A 301 -3.04 9.51 -0.21
N LEU A 302 -1.86 9.29 -0.77
CA LEU A 302 -0.83 10.30 -1.00
C LEU A 302 -0.54 10.34 -2.50
N GLU A 303 -0.83 11.48 -3.10
CA GLU A 303 -0.61 11.74 -4.52
C GLU A 303 0.31 12.95 -4.70
N GLY A 304 0.83 13.13 -5.90
CA GLY A 304 1.38 14.41 -6.27
C GLY A 304 1.68 14.55 -7.74
N TYR A 305 1.80 15.81 -8.15
CA TYR A 305 2.02 16.24 -9.52
C TYR A 305 2.63 17.63 -9.54
N VAL A 306 2.97 18.13 -10.72
CA VAL A 306 3.55 19.46 -10.90
C VAL A 306 2.46 20.48 -11.28
N CYS A 307 2.31 21.54 -10.48
CA CYS A 307 1.42 22.66 -10.77
C CYS A 307 2.23 23.97 -10.74
N LYS A 308 2.03 24.85 -11.74
CA LYS A 308 2.83 26.08 -11.94
C LYS A 308 4.36 25.88 -11.88
N GLY A 309 4.84 24.71 -12.27
CA GLY A 309 6.25 24.33 -12.24
C GLY A 309 6.80 23.93 -10.86
N GLY A 310 6.00 23.94 -9.80
CA GLY A 310 6.38 23.43 -8.47
C GLY A 310 5.70 22.09 -8.16
N ASN A 311 6.28 21.31 -7.25
CA ASN A 311 5.68 20.06 -6.80
C ASN A 311 4.50 20.35 -5.86
N VAL A 312 3.38 19.68 -6.11
CA VAL A 312 2.20 19.66 -5.25
C VAL A 312 1.96 18.25 -4.76
N ARG A 313 1.58 18.12 -3.49
CA ARG A 313 1.19 16.86 -2.87
C ARG A 313 -0.24 16.96 -2.35
N LEU A 314 -0.99 15.89 -2.51
CA LEU A 314 -2.35 15.77 -2.03
C LEU A 314 -2.38 14.60 -1.07
N ILE A 315 -2.96 14.80 0.10
CA ILE A 315 -3.12 13.75 1.11
C ILE A 315 -4.57 13.65 1.54
N LYS A 316 -5.04 12.41 1.72
CA LYS A 316 -6.39 12.08 2.19
C LYS A 316 -6.33 10.88 3.12
N ARG A 317 -6.89 11.02 4.32
CA ARG A 317 -7.26 9.90 5.19
C ARG A 317 -8.74 9.59 5.04
N PHE A 318 -9.19 8.39 5.45
CA PHE A 318 -10.61 8.04 5.38
C PHE A 318 -11.52 9.03 6.15
N ASP A 319 -11.02 9.65 7.21
CA ASP A 319 -11.75 10.56 8.10
C ASP A 319 -11.31 12.03 7.98
N SER A 320 -10.61 12.39 6.92
CA SER A 320 -10.21 13.78 6.61
C SER A 320 -10.87 14.27 5.32
N ASP A 321 -10.77 15.56 5.03
CA ASP A 321 -10.90 16.06 3.66
C ASP A 321 -9.57 15.83 2.92
N TRP A 322 -9.55 16.11 1.62
CA TRP A 322 -8.29 16.25 0.89
C TRP A 322 -7.57 17.50 1.37
N VAL A 323 -6.28 17.37 1.65
CA VAL A 323 -5.42 18.49 2.00
C VAL A 323 -4.34 18.62 0.93
N VAL A 324 -4.19 19.84 0.40
CA VAL A 324 -3.27 20.15 -0.69
C VAL A 324 -2.07 20.89 -0.12
N PHE A 325 -0.87 20.47 -0.51
CA PHE A 325 0.39 21.04 -0.09
C PHE A 325 1.24 21.45 -1.29
N ALA A 326 1.91 22.60 -1.19
CA ALA A 326 2.92 23.02 -2.14
C ALA A 326 4.33 22.84 -1.54
N GLU A 327 5.27 22.37 -2.35
CA GLU A 327 6.68 22.29 -1.97
C GLU A 327 7.27 23.70 -1.82
N SER A 328 7.98 23.92 -0.71
CA SER A 328 8.79 25.12 -0.45
C SER A 328 9.87 25.33 -1.52
N ASP A 329 10.35 26.56 -1.69
CA ASP A 329 11.40 26.83 -2.68
C ASP A 329 12.77 26.20 -2.31
N SER A 330 12.96 25.82 -1.05
CA SER A 330 14.11 25.01 -0.59
C SER A 330 14.00 23.53 -0.94
N GLY A 331 12.80 23.02 -1.23
CA GLY A 331 12.55 21.61 -1.51
C GLY A 331 12.64 20.70 -0.27
N ASP A 332 12.64 21.26 0.94
CA ASP A 332 12.82 20.53 2.21
C ASP A 332 11.54 20.38 3.02
N SER A 333 10.46 21.06 2.62
CA SER A 333 9.20 21.10 3.35
C SER A 333 8.01 21.33 2.42
N PHE A 334 6.83 20.98 2.90
CA PHE A 334 5.54 21.12 2.21
C PHE A 334 4.60 22.00 3.04
N ILE A 335 4.03 23.03 2.42
CA ILE A 335 3.18 24.03 3.06
C ILE A 335 1.73 23.81 2.63
N PRO A 336 0.76 23.70 3.56
CA PRO A 336 -0.64 23.50 3.22
C PRO A 336 -1.22 24.74 2.52
N ILE A 337 -1.81 24.54 1.34
CA ILE A 337 -2.39 25.61 0.52
C ILE A 337 -3.92 25.62 0.51
N GLY A 338 -4.57 24.49 0.78
CA GLY A 338 -6.03 24.41 0.82
C GLY A 338 -6.55 23.02 1.18
N THR A 339 -7.87 22.93 1.32
CA THR A 339 -8.60 21.68 1.57
C THR A 339 -9.78 21.52 0.60
N SER A 340 -10.23 20.29 0.39
CA SER A 340 -11.40 19.97 -0.46
C SER A 340 -12.06 18.66 -0.01
N ILE A 341 -13.40 18.61 0.01
CA ILE A 341 -14.14 17.39 0.36
C ILE A 341 -13.90 16.29 -0.67
N GLU A 342 -13.96 16.66 -1.95
CA GLU A 342 -13.65 15.79 -3.08
C GLU A 342 -12.20 15.95 -3.52
N ARG A 343 -11.68 14.99 -4.30
CA ARG A 343 -10.32 15.08 -4.83
C ARG A 343 -10.20 16.32 -5.71
N PRO A 344 -9.36 17.31 -5.36
CA PRO A 344 -9.32 18.56 -6.10
C PRO A 344 -8.69 18.36 -7.48
N THR A 345 -9.33 18.96 -8.48
CA THR A 345 -8.84 19.04 -9.86
C THR A 345 -7.59 19.90 -9.96
N TYR A 346 -6.88 19.79 -11.08
CA TYR A 346 -5.72 20.66 -11.36
C TYR A 346 -6.07 22.15 -11.28
N GLN A 347 -7.24 22.54 -11.79
CA GLN A 347 -7.73 23.91 -11.85
C GLN A 347 -8.06 24.44 -10.45
N GLU A 348 -8.63 23.60 -9.59
CA GLU A 348 -8.90 23.96 -8.19
C GLU A 348 -7.59 24.14 -7.42
N VAL A 349 -6.61 23.27 -7.63
CA VAL A 349 -5.28 23.43 -7.03
C VAL A 349 -4.56 24.69 -7.55
N ASP A 350 -4.65 24.99 -8.85
CA ASP A 350 -4.11 26.24 -9.41
C ASP A 350 -4.73 27.48 -8.77
N LYS A 351 -6.05 27.44 -8.53
CA LYS A 351 -6.78 28.46 -7.80
C LYS A 351 -6.35 28.56 -6.34
N MET A 352 -6.23 27.46 -5.61
CA MET A 352 -5.72 27.45 -4.22
C MET A 352 -4.32 28.07 -4.12
N LEU A 353 -3.45 27.78 -5.09
CA LEU A 353 -2.13 28.41 -5.20
C LEU A 353 -2.25 29.93 -5.44
N ASN A 354 -3.13 30.37 -6.35
CA ASN A 354 -3.37 31.81 -6.60
C ASN A 354 -3.88 32.52 -5.35
N ASP A 355 -4.85 31.94 -4.65
CA ASP A 355 -5.47 32.49 -3.44
C ASP A 355 -4.45 32.64 -2.29
N LYS A 356 -3.41 31.79 -2.27
CA LYS A 356 -2.27 31.87 -1.34
C LYS A 356 -1.12 32.76 -1.82
N GLY A 357 -1.24 33.40 -2.98
CA GLY A 357 -0.19 34.25 -3.56
C GLY A 357 1.00 33.46 -4.12
N VAL A 358 0.84 32.16 -4.39
CA VAL A 358 1.89 31.30 -4.94
C VAL A 358 1.95 31.46 -6.45
N GLY A 359 2.93 32.25 -6.90
CA GLY A 359 3.25 32.46 -8.31
C GLY A 359 3.93 31.25 -8.96
N TYR A 360 4.24 31.35 -10.25
CA TYR A 360 5.00 30.32 -10.96
C TYR A 360 6.40 30.10 -10.37
N LYS A 361 6.87 28.85 -10.35
CA LYS A 361 8.20 28.51 -9.80
C LYS A 361 9.31 29.34 -10.45
N TYR A 362 9.33 29.47 -11.77
CA TYR A 362 10.34 30.28 -12.46
C TYR A 362 10.31 31.75 -12.04
N ALA A 363 9.12 32.31 -11.73
CA ALA A 363 9.00 33.69 -11.29
C ALA A 363 9.54 33.86 -9.86
N ARG A 364 9.29 32.89 -8.98
CA ARG A 364 9.86 32.87 -7.62
C ARG A 364 11.38 32.69 -7.64
N ASP A 365 11.88 31.80 -8.49
CA ASP A 365 13.31 31.55 -8.68
C ASP A 365 14.05 32.82 -9.18
N LEU A 366 13.40 33.62 -10.04
CA LEU A 366 13.93 34.89 -10.55
C LEU A 366 13.69 36.09 -9.61
N GLY A 367 13.05 35.89 -8.45
CA GLY A 367 12.71 36.97 -7.51
C GLY A 367 11.61 37.93 -8.02
N LEU A 368 10.85 37.51 -9.03
CA LEU A 368 9.70 38.25 -9.58
C LEU A 368 8.41 37.99 -8.79
N ALA A 369 8.40 36.99 -7.91
CA ALA A 369 7.31 36.66 -7.01
C ALA A 369 7.86 36.29 -5.63
N PRO A 370 7.06 36.43 -4.54
CA PRO A 370 7.45 36.01 -3.20
C PRO A 370 7.81 34.52 -3.17
N LYS A 371 8.82 34.17 -2.36
CA LYS A 371 9.19 32.77 -2.11
C LYS A 371 8.14 32.08 -1.23
N LEU A 372 8.00 30.78 -1.42
CA LEU A 372 7.15 29.90 -0.63
C LEU A 372 7.88 29.38 0.60
#